data_AF-A0A6L8EQV8-F1
#
_entry.id   AF-A0A6L8EQV8-F1
#
_cell.length_a   1.000
_cell.length_b   1.000
_cell.length_c   1.000
_cell.angle_alpha   90.00
_cell.angle_beta   90.00
_cell.angle_gamma   90.00
#
_symmetry.space_group_name_H-M   'P 1'
#
loop_
_entity.id
_entity.type
_entity.pdbx_description
1 polymer ?
#
loop_
_entity_poly.entity_id
_entity_poly.type
_entity_poly.pdbx_seq_one_letter_code
_entity_poly.pdbx_strand_id
1 'polypeptide(L)'
;MRSDDVKLIQRTLVGDEDAFANLVKKYQKQIHTYAWRKTKDFHIAEDITQETFLQVSQKLGTLQDPTQFKRWLYQIANRLCIAWFRKNQVYAESFSETHIWEIETGAYSRYVAAEHAKMTAETQRDLVENLLAKLNQKDRKVITLHYFENMTSSEISEFVGVSENTIKSRLRRARQRLKKYEFMIQEALDITIEGEHRFHKHLNGDFGMKLTFEKDDLLSSLQVLESVASQQDTAPILLNVLIQATESTIECMATDAEMGIRMKVDGTVKKAGSILVSAEKLADIVKTWPAEQPIDLATTKDDHIEITSGDSVRKIVGFSDKAFPQFPVVDPEAFAIDGEVLRSVLHKTAFAAPAEEDRRTFLNGLYFNLLEDRTEVVATDAVQLALTHCEPLKLSEDKDGFIVPLKAVKEIERTFANAPEIRISRIENQILFADADTTLTTQLIDAEYAPYESLIPESFEGHVVVPKASIMDTTREISARANPKDDKICLEINPQQIRISAKSSETDEIHETLAAESGTGSVRMGLNAQLLIETFSHIETESVSLEFTNALKPLVVKPIGEAGHICVLCTMLLDS
;
A
#
# COMPACT_ATOMS: atom_id res chain seq x y z
N MET A 1 14.91 -40.60 7.73
CA MET A 1 13.55 -40.03 7.61
C MET A 1 12.63 -40.74 6.59
N ARG A 2 13.09 -41.75 5.82
CA ARG A 2 12.29 -42.46 4.77
C ARG A 2 11.31 -43.55 5.28
N SER A 3 11.41 -44.00 6.54
CA SER A 3 10.67 -45.17 7.05
C SER A 3 9.18 -44.89 7.34
N ASP A 4 8.84 -43.70 7.81
CA ASP A 4 7.50 -43.46 8.36
C ASP A 4 6.46 -43.16 7.27
N ASP A 5 6.86 -42.51 6.17
CA ASP A 5 5.94 -42.22 5.06
C ASP A 5 5.54 -43.49 4.32
N VAL A 6 6.48 -44.41 4.12
CA VAL A 6 6.19 -45.71 3.49
C VAL A 6 5.18 -46.51 4.33
N LYS A 7 5.31 -46.48 5.66
CA LYS A 7 4.36 -47.14 6.58
C LYS A 7 2.98 -46.48 6.55
N LEU A 8 2.92 -45.14 6.51
CA LEU A 8 1.67 -44.41 6.41
C LEU A 8 0.96 -44.69 5.08
N ILE A 9 1.69 -44.69 3.96
CA ILE A 9 1.14 -45.01 2.64
C ILE A 9 0.61 -46.44 2.59
N GLN A 10 1.36 -47.41 3.12
CA GLN A 10 0.91 -48.81 3.17
C GLN A 10 -0.36 -48.97 4.01
N ARG A 11 -0.47 -48.27 5.13
CA ARG A 11 -1.70 -48.27 5.96
C ARG A 11 -2.87 -47.61 5.25
N THR A 12 -2.65 -46.48 4.58
CA THR A 12 -3.70 -45.82 3.77
C THR A 12 -4.22 -46.74 2.66
N LEU A 13 -3.33 -47.50 2.00
CA LEU A 13 -3.74 -48.46 0.96
C LEU A 13 -4.60 -49.62 1.49
N VAL A 14 -4.55 -49.90 2.79
CA VAL A 14 -5.37 -50.92 3.47
C VAL A 14 -6.66 -50.31 4.06
N GLY A 15 -6.92 -49.01 3.83
CA GLY A 15 -8.15 -48.33 4.23
C GLY A 15 -8.07 -47.56 5.56
N ASP A 16 -6.86 -47.28 6.06
CA ASP A 16 -6.65 -46.50 7.28
C ASP A 16 -6.73 -44.98 6.97
N GLU A 17 -7.88 -44.38 7.29
CA GLU A 17 -8.14 -42.95 7.10
C GLU A 17 -7.23 -42.06 7.98
N ASP A 18 -6.89 -42.51 9.19
CA ASP A 18 -5.99 -41.80 10.10
C ASP A 18 -4.56 -41.74 9.54
N ALA A 19 -4.12 -42.80 8.86
CA ALA A 19 -2.83 -42.80 8.17
C ALA A 19 -2.77 -41.76 7.03
N PHE A 20 -3.88 -41.57 6.31
CA PHE A 20 -3.97 -40.55 5.27
C PHE A 20 -4.01 -39.14 5.86
N ALA A 21 -4.79 -38.91 6.91
CA ALA A 21 -4.84 -37.64 7.61
C ALA A 21 -3.46 -37.20 8.12
N ASN A 22 -2.63 -38.15 8.58
CA ASN A 22 -1.25 -37.89 8.97
C ASN A 22 -0.34 -37.51 7.79
N LEU A 23 -0.55 -38.11 6.60
CA LEU A 23 0.13 -37.69 5.37
C LEU A 23 -0.28 -36.28 4.94
N VAL A 24 -1.58 -35.97 4.99
CA VAL A 24 -2.10 -34.62 4.69
C VAL A 24 -1.48 -33.61 5.65
N LYS A 25 -1.59 -33.82 6.97
CA LYS A 25 -1.04 -32.93 7.99
C LYS A 25 0.46 -32.68 7.83
N LYS A 26 1.21 -33.69 7.40
CA LYS A 26 2.66 -33.57 7.17
C LYS A 26 3.01 -32.71 5.96
N TYR A 27 2.24 -32.80 4.87
CA TYR A 27 2.61 -32.22 3.58
C TYR A 27 1.77 -31.00 3.17
N GLN A 28 0.62 -30.75 3.80
CA GLN A 28 -0.32 -29.70 3.43
C GLN A 28 0.32 -28.31 3.39
N LYS A 29 1.04 -27.92 4.45
CA LYS A 29 1.72 -26.62 4.50
C LYS A 29 2.75 -26.45 3.37
N GLN A 30 3.46 -27.52 3.01
CA GLN A 30 4.49 -27.49 1.97
C GLN A 30 3.88 -27.37 0.56
N ILE A 31 2.80 -28.10 0.29
CA ILE A 31 2.06 -28.04 -0.98
C ILE A 31 1.33 -26.72 -1.15
N HIS A 32 0.72 -26.22 -0.09
CA HIS A 32 0.12 -24.88 -0.07
C HIS A 32 1.14 -23.79 -0.38
N THR A 33 2.30 -23.83 0.29
CA THR A 33 3.39 -22.89 0.02
C THR A 33 3.90 -23.01 -1.43
N TYR A 34 3.93 -24.22 -1.98
CA TYR A 34 4.33 -24.45 -3.38
C TYR A 34 3.31 -23.90 -4.39
N ALA A 35 2.01 -24.13 -4.18
CA ALA A 35 0.94 -23.60 -5.02
C ALA A 35 0.86 -22.07 -4.93
N TRP A 36 0.94 -21.52 -3.72
CA TRP A 36 0.92 -20.07 -3.47
C TRP A 36 2.06 -19.34 -4.17
N ARG A 37 3.29 -19.88 -4.14
CA ARG A 37 4.42 -19.32 -4.90
C ARG A 37 4.20 -19.31 -6.42
N LYS A 38 3.25 -20.09 -6.92
CA LYS A 38 2.93 -20.19 -8.35
C LYS A 38 1.72 -19.34 -8.73
N THR A 39 0.67 -19.34 -7.93
CA THR A 39 -0.58 -18.62 -8.20
C THR A 39 -0.56 -17.18 -7.73
N LYS A 40 0.27 -16.87 -6.72
CA LYS A 40 0.30 -15.59 -5.99
C LYS A 40 -1.05 -15.20 -5.36
N ASP A 41 -1.92 -16.18 -5.14
CA ASP A 41 -3.26 -16.01 -4.59
C ASP A 41 -3.47 -17.11 -3.53
N PHE A 42 -3.84 -16.69 -2.31
CA PHE A 42 -4.00 -17.57 -1.16
C PHE A 42 -5.16 -18.54 -1.33
N HIS A 43 -6.34 -18.06 -1.75
CA HIS A 43 -7.53 -18.89 -1.90
C HIS A 43 -7.35 -19.91 -3.04
N ILE A 44 -6.75 -19.47 -4.15
CA ILE A 44 -6.46 -20.37 -5.27
C ILE A 44 -5.39 -21.41 -4.87
N ALA A 45 -4.40 -21.02 -4.07
CA ALA A 45 -3.41 -21.95 -3.54
C ALA A 45 -4.03 -22.98 -2.58
N GLU A 46 -5.00 -22.55 -1.78
CA GLU A 46 -5.79 -23.42 -0.90
C GLU A 46 -6.61 -24.42 -1.71
N ASP A 47 -7.36 -23.96 -2.72
CA ASP A 47 -8.12 -24.83 -3.62
C ASP A 47 -7.24 -25.85 -4.34
N ILE A 48 -6.12 -25.41 -4.91
CA ILE A 48 -5.16 -26.31 -5.56
C ILE A 48 -4.59 -27.31 -4.55
N THR A 49 -4.38 -26.91 -3.31
CA THR A 49 -3.87 -27.80 -2.26
C THR A 49 -4.90 -28.86 -1.90
N GLN A 50 -6.16 -28.46 -1.68
CA GLN A 50 -7.25 -29.39 -1.40
C GLN A 50 -7.45 -30.37 -2.56
N GLU A 51 -7.50 -29.87 -3.79
CA GLU A 51 -7.62 -30.68 -5.01
C GLU A 51 -6.40 -31.61 -5.19
N THR A 52 -5.19 -31.17 -4.82
CA THR A 52 -4.00 -32.02 -4.83
C THR A 52 -4.18 -33.23 -3.92
N PHE A 53 -4.63 -33.03 -2.67
CA PHE A 53 -4.84 -34.15 -1.75
C PHE A 53 -6.04 -35.01 -2.11
N LEU A 54 -7.07 -34.45 -2.75
CA LEU A 54 -8.17 -35.22 -3.33
C LEU A 54 -7.69 -36.14 -4.46
N GLN A 55 -6.85 -35.64 -5.37
CA GLN A 55 -6.27 -36.49 -6.43
C GLN A 55 -5.28 -37.52 -5.89
N VAL A 56 -4.57 -37.19 -4.80
CA VAL A 56 -3.69 -38.14 -4.12
C VAL A 56 -4.49 -39.26 -3.49
N SER A 57 -5.59 -38.98 -2.78
CA SER A 57 -6.41 -40.03 -2.16
C SER A 57 -6.99 -40.98 -3.20
N GLN A 58 -7.43 -40.46 -4.35
CA GLN A 58 -7.97 -41.27 -5.45
C GLN A 58 -6.91 -42.09 -6.19
N LYS A 59 -5.68 -41.56 -6.33
CA LYS A 59 -4.64 -42.17 -7.18
C LYS A 59 -3.53 -42.84 -6.38
N LEU A 60 -3.58 -42.86 -5.05
CA LEU A 60 -2.49 -43.36 -4.20
C LEU A 60 -2.11 -44.80 -4.55
N GLY A 61 -3.09 -45.64 -4.90
CA GLY A 61 -2.89 -47.03 -5.34
C GLY A 61 -2.13 -47.19 -6.66
N THR A 62 -1.92 -46.12 -7.42
CA THR A 62 -1.15 -46.14 -8.68
C THR A 62 0.36 -45.90 -8.46
N LEU A 63 0.76 -45.52 -7.25
CA LEU A 63 2.15 -45.22 -6.91
C LEU A 63 2.95 -46.52 -6.77
N GLN A 64 3.78 -46.81 -7.79
CA GLN A 64 4.61 -48.03 -7.84
C GLN A 64 5.72 -48.08 -6.79
N ASP A 65 6.25 -46.91 -6.38
CA ASP A 65 7.33 -46.79 -5.41
C ASP A 65 6.95 -45.78 -4.30
N PRO A 66 6.57 -46.26 -3.10
CA PRO A 66 6.22 -45.41 -1.97
C PRO A 66 7.33 -44.44 -1.53
N THR A 67 8.60 -44.73 -1.83
CA THR A 67 9.71 -43.84 -1.48
C THR A 67 9.73 -42.55 -2.31
N GLN A 68 9.00 -42.53 -3.43
CA GLN A 68 8.86 -41.38 -4.33
C GLN A 68 7.59 -40.56 -4.07
N PHE A 69 6.83 -40.86 -3.02
CA PHE A 69 5.57 -40.18 -2.71
C PHE A 69 5.69 -38.65 -2.68
N LYS A 70 6.72 -38.10 -2.01
CA LYS A 70 6.95 -36.64 -1.99
C LYS A 70 7.11 -36.09 -3.42
N ARG A 71 7.88 -36.75 -4.28
CA ARG A 71 8.07 -36.31 -5.68
C ARG A 71 6.76 -36.38 -6.47
N TRP A 72 6.02 -37.47 -6.33
CA TRP A 72 4.76 -37.70 -7.02
C TRP A 72 3.68 -36.68 -6.61
N LEU A 73 3.60 -36.37 -5.32
CA LEU A 73 2.72 -35.34 -4.75
C LEU A 73 2.94 -33.96 -5.40
N TYR A 74 4.20 -33.52 -5.50
CA TYR A 74 4.53 -32.24 -6.12
C TYR A 74 4.25 -32.22 -7.64
N GLN A 75 4.30 -33.36 -8.32
CA GLN A 75 3.92 -33.44 -9.73
C GLN A 75 2.43 -33.23 -9.95
N ILE A 76 1.58 -33.73 -9.04
CA ILE A 76 0.12 -33.50 -9.07
C ILE A 76 -0.16 -32.01 -8.85
N ALA A 77 0.41 -31.41 -7.79
CA ALA A 77 0.26 -29.98 -7.51
C ALA A 77 0.70 -29.09 -8.68
N ASN A 78 1.83 -29.42 -9.32
CA ASN A 78 2.32 -28.66 -10.46
C ASN A 78 1.40 -28.74 -11.69
N ARG A 79 0.77 -29.90 -11.94
CA ARG A 79 -0.18 -30.06 -13.05
C ARG A 79 -1.44 -29.23 -12.82
N LEU A 80 -1.95 -29.20 -11.59
CA LEU A 80 -3.11 -28.39 -11.21
C LEU A 80 -2.82 -26.89 -11.37
N CYS A 81 -1.65 -26.43 -10.93
CA CYS A 81 -1.21 -25.05 -11.17
C CYS A 81 -1.20 -24.69 -12.66
N ILE A 82 -0.63 -25.56 -13.52
CA ILE A 82 -0.56 -25.33 -14.98
C ILE A 82 -1.97 -25.33 -15.61
N ALA A 83 -2.87 -26.22 -15.16
CA ALA A 83 -4.23 -26.29 -15.66
C ALA A 83 -5.02 -25.02 -15.34
N TRP A 84 -4.85 -24.49 -14.12
CA TRP A 84 -5.42 -23.20 -13.71
C TRP A 84 -4.92 -22.05 -14.60
N PHE A 85 -3.60 -21.96 -14.83
CA PHE A 85 -3.04 -20.94 -15.73
C PHE A 85 -3.60 -21.01 -17.15
N ARG A 86 -3.75 -22.22 -17.71
CA ARG A 86 -4.31 -22.41 -19.06
C ARG A 86 -5.78 -22.01 -19.15
N LYS A 87 -6.56 -22.23 -18.10
CA LYS A 87 -7.99 -21.86 -18.05
C LYS A 87 -8.16 -20.34 -17.92
N ASN A 88 -7.30 -19.69 -17.13
CA ASN A 88 -7.38 -18.25 -16.89
C ASN A 88 -6.72 -17.40 -17.99
N GLN A 89 -5.80 -17.95 -18.78
CA GLN A 89 -5.24 -17.26 -19.94
C GLN A 89 -6.21 -17.22 -21.14
N VAL A 90 -7.15 -18.17 -21.23
CA VAL A 90 -8.18 -18.24 -22.30
C VAL A 90 -9.38 -17.33 -22.02
N TYR A 91 -9.57 -16.91 -20.76
CA TYR A 91 -10.64 -15.96 -20.37
C TYR A 91 -10.32 -14.49 -20.71
N ALA A 92 -9.10 -14.18 -21.15
CA ALA A 92 -8.68 -12.81 -21.49
C ALA A 92 -9.11 -12.35 -22.90
N GLU A 93 -9.65 -13.22 -23.77
CA GLU A 93 -9.99 -12.88 -25.16
C GLU A 93 -11.47 -13.12 -25.56
N SER A 94 -12.39 -13.40 -24.63
CA SER A 94 -13.79 -13.62 -25.02
C SER A 94 -14.80 -13.44 -23.87
N PHE A 95 -15.29 -12.22 -23.65
CA PHE A 95 -16.71 -11.82 -23.72
C PHE A 95 -16.89 -10.37 -23.23
N SER A 96 -17.40 -9.53 -24.12
CA SER A 96 -18.27 -8.39 -23.81
C SER A 96 -19.62 -8.91 -23.31
N GLU A 97 -20.14 -8.31 -22.24
CA GLU A 97 -21.46 -8.52 -21.61
C GLU A 97 -21.70 -9.85 -20.87
N THR A 98 -21.67 -9.81 -19.54
CA THR A 98 -22.77 -10.21 -18.61
C THR A 98 -22.29 -10.06 -17.15
N HIS A 99 -23.15 -9.49 -16.30
CA HIS A 99 -22.98 -9.15 -14.88
C HIS A 99 -22.41 -10.27 -13.99
N ILE A 100 -21.42 -9.91 -13.17
CA ILE A 100 -20.92 -10.70 -12.02
C ILE A 100 -20.96 -9.79 -10.78
N TRP A 101 -22.13 -9.68 -10.15
CA TRP A 101 -22.29 -9.01 -8.85
C TRP A 101 -23.18 -9.86 -7.93
N GLU A 102 -22.85 -11.14 -7.77
CA GLU A 102 -23.71 -12.06 -7.00
C GLU A 102 -23.05 -13.00 -6.00
N ILE A 103 -21.72 -13.00 -5.79
CA ILE A 103 -21.14 -13.76 -4.68
C ILE A 103 -19.97 -13.00 -4.07
N GLU A 104 -19.96 -12.86 -2.73
CA GLU A 104 -18.82 -12.51 -1.85
C GLU A 104 -18.77 -11.14 -1.13
N THR A 105 -19.90 -10.51 -0.79
CA THR A 105 -19.87 -9.36 0.15
C THR A 105 -19.78 -9.78 1.64
N GLY A 106 -19.92 -11.07 1.97
CA GLY A 106 -19.95 -11.56 3.37
C GLY A 106 -18.67 -12.25 3.90
N ALA A 107 -17.62 -12.38 3.08
CA ALA A 107 -16.38 -13.07 3.46
C ALA A 107 -15.24 -12.11 3.81
N TYR A 108 -15.24 -10.91 3.22
CA TYR A 108 -14.17 -9.92 3.33
C TYR A 108 -14.01 -9.34 4.75
N SER A 109 -15.13 -9.01 5.41
CA SER A 109 -15.10 -8.39 6.75
C SER A 109 -14.58 -9.33 7.87
N ARG A 110 -14.58 -10.65 7.64
CA ARG A 110 -14.02 -11.63 8.59
C ARG A 110 -12.52 -11.90 8.39
N TYR A 111 -11.96 -11.53 7.23
CA TYR A 111 -10.54 -11.70 6.92
C TYR A 111 -9.68 -10.62 7.60
N VAL A 112 -10.16 -9.37 7.59
CA VAL A 112 -9.44 -8.19 8.11
C VAL A 112 -9.14 -8.30 9.61
N ALA A 113 -10.02 -8.93 10.40
CA ALA A 113 -9.80 -9.10 11.84
C ALA A 113 -8.72 -10.15 12.20
N ALA A 114 -8.36 -11.04 11.27
CA ALA A 114 -7.36 -12.10 11.50
C ALA A 114 -5.94 -11.72 11.03
N GLU A 115 -5.81 -10.71 10.16
CA GLU A 115 -4.55 -10.39 9.47
C GLU A 115 -3.59 -9.53 10.34
N HIS A 116 -4.08 -8.84 11.36
CA HIS A 116 -3.26 -7.96 12.22
C HIS A 116 -2.21 -8.68 13.09
N ALA A 117 -2.18 -10.01 13.12
CA ALA A 117 -1.19 -10.81 13.86
C ALA A 117 -0.03 -11.38 13.01
N LYS A 118 -0.01 -11.18 11.68
CA LYS A 118 0.96 -11.79 10.74
C LYS A 118 2.23 -10.97 10.45
N MET A 119 2.23 -9.68 10.79
CA MET A 119 3.15 -8.67 10.26
C MET A 119 4.65 -8.88 10.59
N THR A 120 4.98 -9.61 11.66
CA THR A 120 6.39 -9.87 12.05
C THR A 120 7.03 -11.04 11.28
N ALA A 121 6.22 -11.94 10.71
CA ALA A 121 6.71 -13.10 9.98
C ALA A 121 6.97 -12.81 8.50
N GLU A 122 6.31 -11.79 7.94
CA GLU A 122 6.43 -11.35 6.55
C GLU A 122 7.70 -10.53 6.30
N THR A 123 8.07 -9.62 7.21
CA THR A 123 9.33 -8.86 7.13
C THR A 123 10.57 -9.76 7.12
N GLN A 124 10.57 -10.84 7.92
CA GLN A 124 11.65 -11.84 7.90
C GLN A 124 11.66 -12.66 6.60
N ARG A 125 10.49 -12.83 5.96
CA ARG A 125 10.32 -13.59 4.73
C ARG A 125 10.81 -12.82 3.51
N ASP A 126 10.52 -11.53 3.43
CA ASP A 126 10.91 -10.68 2.31
C ASP A 126 12.43 -10.47 2.29
N LEU A 127 13.05 -10.34 3.47
CA LEU A 127 14.51 -10.34 3.60
C LEU A 127 15.13 -11.63 3.07
N VAL A 128 14.57 -12.78 3.43
CA VAL A 128 15.07 -14.09 2.96
C VAL A 128 14.91 -14.24 1.45
N GLU A 129 13.78 -13.82 0.88
CA GLU A 129 13.54 -13.88 -0.56
C GLU A 129 14.49 -12.95 -1.35
N ASN A 130 14.71 -11.74 -0.84
CA ASN A 130 15.68 -10.78 -1.40
C ASN A 130 17.12 -11.30 -1.35
N LEU A 131 17.53 -11.93 -0.25
CA LEU A 131 18.86 -12.54 -0.12
C LEU A 131 19.05 -13.73 -1.06
N LEU A 132 18.03 -14.58 -1.21
CA LEU A 132 18.06 -15.69 -2.16
C LEU A 132 18.11 -15.20 -3.61
N ALA A 133 17.46 -14.08 -3.93
CA ALA A 133 17.51 -13.46 -5.26
C ALA A 133 18.93 -13.05 -5.68
N LYS A 134 19.82 -12.70 -4.74
CA LYS A 134 21.24 -12.37 -5.02
C LYS A 134 22.10 -13.59 -5.38
N LEU A 135 21.59 -14.81 -5.21
CA LEU A 135 22.25 -16.04 -5.64
C LEU A 135 21.88 -16.40 -7.07
N ASN A 136 22.84 -16.90 -7.84
CA ASN A 136 22.54 -17.47 -9.16
C ASN A 136 21.64 -18.71 -9.03
N GLN A 137 20.95 -19.05 -10.11
CA GLN A 137 19.95 -20.13 -10.13
C GLN A 137 20.48 -21.48 -9.59
N LYS A 138 21.75 -21.80 -9.84
CA LYS A 138 22.37 -23.08 -9.43
C LYS A 138 22.74 -23.11 -7.95
N ASP A 139 23.18 -21.99 -7.39
CA ASP A 139 23.57 -21.85 -5.98
C ASP A 139 22.33 -21.63 -5.09
N ARG A 140 21.36 -20.84 -5.57
CA ARG A 140 20.04 -20.64 -4.94
C ARG A 140 19.31 -21.97 -4.75
N LYS A 141 19.23 -22.79 -5.80
CA LYS A 141 18.59 -24.11 -5.75
C LYS A 141 19.21 -25.01 -4.68
N VAL A 142 20.54 -25.00 -4.55
CA VAL A 142 21.25 -25.86 -3.57
C VAL A 142 21.07 -25.38 -2.14
N ILE A 143 21.10 -24.06 -1.87
CA ILE A 143 20.89 -23.54 -0.52
C ILE A 143 19.43 -23.70 -0.06
N THR A 144 18.46 -23.54 -0.98
CA THR A 144 17.04 -23.78 -0.71
C THR A 144 16.79 -25.23 -0.34
N LEU A 145 17.30 -26.17 -1.13
CA LEU A 145 17.12 -27.60 -0.84
C LEU A 145 17.81 -28.03 0.48
N HIS A 146 18.94 -27.42 0.83
CA HIS A 146 19.68 -27.79 2.03
C HIS A 146 19.06 -27.23 3.32
N TYR A 147 18.71 -25.94 3.34
CA TYR A 147 18.28 -25.27 4.56
C TYR A 147 16.76 -25.18 4.73
N PHE A 148 16.01 -25.13 3.63
CA PHE A 148 14.54 -25.01 3.69
C PHE A 148 13.86 -26.36 3.49
N GLU A 149 14.46 -27.26 2.71
CA GLU A 149 13.94 -28.61 2.48
C GLU A 149 14.67 -29.70 3.31
N ASN A 150 15.64 -29.31 4.14
CA ASN A 150 16.45 -30.19 5.01
C ASN A 150 17.11 -31.38 4.29
N MET A 151 17.45 -31.23 3.00
CA MET A 151 18.11 -32.29 2.23
C MET A 151 19.62 -32.33 2.51
N THR A 152 20.16 -33.54 2.61
CA THR A 152 21.60 -33.78 2.73
C THR A 152 22.32 -33.50 1.41
N SER A 153 23.63 -33.25 1.46
CA SER A 153 24.42 -33.01 0.24
C SER A 153 24.36 -34.19 -0.75
N SER A 154 24.21 -35.42 -0.24
CA SER A 154 24.03 -36.64 -1.04
C SER A 154 22.65 -36.66 -1.74
N GLU A 155 21.57 -36.31 -1.05
CA GLU A 155 20.23 -36.24 -1.64
C GLU A 155 20.11 -35.11 -2.68
N ILE A 156 20.78 -33.97 -2.45
CA ILE A 156 20.81 -32.87 -3.42
C ILE A 156 21.65 -33.25 -4.65
N SER A 157 22.72 -34.03 -4.46
CA SER A 157 23.57 -34.57 -5.53
C SER A 157 22.75 -35.44 -6.49
N GLU A 158 21.94 -36.34 -5.93
CA GLU A 158 21.03 -37.21 -6.69
C GLU A 158 19.90 -36.41 -7.37
N PHE A 159 19.34 -35.41 -6.68
CA PHE A 159 18.25 -34.56 -7.20
C PHE A 159 18.66 -33.62 -8.34
N VAL A 160 19.89 -33.06 -8.27
CA VAL A 160 20.40 -32.09 -9.26
C VAL A 160 21.19 -32.78 -10.38
N GLY A 161 21.58 -34.05 -10.20
CA GLY A 161 22.34 -34.82 -11.20
C GLY A 161 23.80 -34.37 -11.32
N VAL A 162 24.43 -33.93 -10.23
CA VAL A 162 25.83 -33.49 -10.17
C VAL A 162 26.52 -34.10 -8.95
N SER A 163 27.86 -34.18 -8.93
CA SER A 163 28.58 -34.82 -7.82
C SER A 163 28.39 -34.12 -6.46
N GLU A 164 28.46 -34.89 -5.37
CA GLU A 164 28.34 -34.37 -3.99
C GLU A 164 29.38 -33.27 -3.69
N ASN A 165 30.59 -33.38 -4.24
CA ASN A 165 31.63 -32.36 -4.14
C ASN A 165 31.22 -31.04 -4.83
N THR A 166 30.47 -31.13 -5.93
CA THR A 166 29.89 -29.95 -6.61
C THR A 166 28.83 -29.29 -5.73
N ILE A 167 28.01 -30.06 -5.03
CA ILE A 167 27.00 -29.56 -4.09
C ILE A 167 27.66 -28.85 -2.90
N LYS A 168 28.66 -29.47 -2.26
CA LYS A 168 29.42 -28.86 -1.15
C LYS A 168 30.11 -27.56 -1.57
N SER A 169 30.67 -27.52 -2.79
CA SER A 169 31.27 -26.30 -3.37
C SER A 169 30.23 -25.20 -3.64
N ARG A 170 29.03 -25.55 -4.12
CA ARG A 170 27.93 -24.59 -4.33
C ARG A 170 27.39 -24.06 -3.00
N LEU A 171 27.22 -24.91 -1.98
CA LEU A 171 26.85 -24.48 -0.62
C LEU A 171 27.86 -23.50 -0.04
N ARG A 172 29.16 -23.80 -0.15
CA ARG A 172 30.22 -22.90 0.33
C ARG A 172 30.19 -21.55 -0.39
N ARG A 173 30.05 -21.55 -1.72
CA ARG A 173 29.95 -20.31 -2.52
C ARG A 173 28.68 -19.52 -2.22
N ALA A 174 27.54 -20.18 -2.03
CA ALA A 174 26.29 -19.54 -1.66
C ALA A 174 26.41 -18.86 -0.30
N ARG A 175 26.92 -19.56 0.72
CA ARG A 175 27.19 -18.99 2.06
C ARG A 175 28.15 -17.81 1.99
N GLN A 176 29.24 -17.92 1.22
CA GLN A 176 30.22 -16.84 1.09
C GLN A 176 29.67 -15.61 0.37
N ARG A 177 28.74 -15.78 -0.57
CA ARG A 177 28.02 -14.67 -1.21
C ARG A 177 27.01 -14.03 -0.26
N LEU A 178 26.25 -14.84 0.47
CA LEU A 178 25.31 -14.34 1.48
C LEU A 178 26.03 -13.63 2.63
N LYS A 179 27.27 -14.05 2.96
CA LYS A 179 28.12 -13.37 3.94
C LYS A 179 28.43 -11.91 3.56
N LYS A 180 28.37 -11.53 2.28
CA LYS A 180 28.51 -10.11 1.87
C LYS A 180 27.32 -9.25 2.28
N TYR A 181 26.21 -9.88 2.65
CA TYR A 181 24.98 -9.26 3.13
C TYR A 181 24.77 -9.54 4.62
N GLU A 182 25.83 -9.93 5.34
CA GLU A 182 25.83 -10.20 6.78
C GLU A 182 25.32 -9.00 7.59
N PHE A 183 25.54 -7.77 7.11
CA PHE A 183 25.05 -6.54 7.74
C PHE A 183 23.52 -6.40 7.69
N MET A 184 22.87 -6.76 6.56
CA MET A 184 21.40 -6.78 6.43
C MET A 184 20.77 -7.88 7.30
N ILE A 185 21.52 -8.97 7.51
CA ILE A 185 21.10 -10.08 8.37
C ILE A 185 21.24 -9.68 9.85
N GLN A 186 22.28 -8.93 10.21
CA GLN A 186 22.47 -8.42 11.58
C GLN A 186 21.43 -7.35 11.94
N GLU A 187 21.14 -6.41 11.05
CA GLU A 187 20.10 -5.38 11.26
C GLU A 187 18.71 -5.98 11.52
N ALA A 188 18.37 -7.08 10.84
CA ALA A 188 17.12 -7.81 11.06
C ALA A 188 17.11 -8.69 12.33
N LEU A 189 18.28 -8.98 12.91
CA LEU A 189 18.44 -9.80 14.13
C LEU A 189 18.62 -8.93 15.39
N ASP A 190 19.11 -7.70 15.24
CA ASP A 190 19.40 -6.74 16.34
C ASP A 190 18.14 -6.08 16.95
N ILE A 191 16.93 -6.41 16.46
CA ILE A 191 15.64 -6.06 17.10
C ILE A 191 15.52 -6.69 18.52
N THR A 192 16.47 -7.53 18.96
CA THR A 192 16.32 -8.33 20.20
C THR A 192 17.37 -8.05 21.30
N ILE A 193 18.27 -7.08 21.19
CA ILE A 193 19.26 -6.83 22.26
C ILE A 193 19.42 -5.32 22.52
N GLU A 194 18.55 -4.76 23.36
CA GLU A 194 18.86 -3.55 24.12
C GLU A 194 19.82 -3.89 25.28
N GLY A 195 20.90 -3.13 25.44
CA GLY A 195 21.82 -3.30 26.58
C GLY A 195 23.05 -2.38 26.59
N GLU A 196 22.92 -1.26 27.30
CA GLU A 196 23.91 -0.60 28.18
C GLU A 196 25.29 -0.07 27.67
N HIS A 197 25.38 1.27 27.79
CA HIS A 197 26.40 2.09 28.48
C HIS A 197 27.83 2.39 27.95
N ARG A 198 28.09 3.72 28.05
CA ARG A 198 29.35 4.51 28.18
C ARG A 198 30.17 4.73 26.92
N PHE A 199 30.38 6.00 26.53
CA PHE A 199 31.69 6.65 26.46
C PHE A 199 31.53 8.17 26.23
N HIS A 200 32.01 8.98 27.18
CA HIS A 200 32.29 10.41 27.00
C HIS A 200 33.72 10.60 26.48
N LYS A 201 33.94 11.79 25.90
CA LYS A 201 35.14 12.38 25.29
C LYS A 201 35.45 11.84 23.90
N HIS A 202 35.28 12.70 22.89
CA HIS A 202 36.27 13.05 21.85
C HIS A 202 35.81 14.34 21.14
N LEU A 203 35.76 15.47 21.86
CA LEU A 203 35.80 16.79 21.22
C LEU A 203 37.27 17.06 20.89
N ASN A 204 37.70 16.67 19.70
CA ASN A 204 38.83 17.21 18.93
C ASN A 204 39.17 16.23 17.78
N GLY A 205 38.29 16.19 16.79
CA GLY A 205 38.55 15.56 15.50
C GLY A 205 38.11 16.53 14.41
N ASP A 206 38.92 16.69 13.37
CA ASP A 206 38.63 17.57 12.24
C ASP A 206 37.35 17.09 11.53
N PHE A 207 36.21 17.68 11.86
CA PHE A 207 34.88 17.30 11.35
C PHE A 207 34.68 17.83 9.92
N GLY A 208 34.02 17.05 9.06
CA GLY A 208 33.73 17.42 7.66
C GLY A 208 32.66 18.50 7.55
N MET A 209 31.40 18.12 7.67
CA MET A 209 30.22 18.99 7.79
C MET A 209 29.89 19.25 9.26
N LYS A 210 29.40 20.45 9.59
CA LYS A 210 28.91 20.81 10.93
C LYS A 210 27.71 21.74 10.83
N LEU A 211 26.57 21.30 11.35
CA LEU A 211 25.28 21.99 11.30
C LEU A 211 24.69 22.10 12.71
N THR A 212 23.81 23.08 12.90
CA THR A 212 23.04 23.27 14.13
C THR A 212 21.59 23.56 13.78
N PHE A 213 20.66 22.88 14.44
CA PHE A 213 19.23 23.03 14.24
C PHE A 213 18.52 23.30 15.56
N GLU A 214 17.38 23.99 15.50
CA GLU A 214 16.38 23.88 16.55
C GLU A 214 15.68 22.51 16.45
N LYS A 215 15.29 21.95 17.60
CA LYS A 215 14.78 20.58 17.65
C LYS A 215 13.51 20.39 16.82
N ASP A 216 12.54 21.29 16.98
CA ASP A 216 11.22 21.17 16.37
C ASP A 216 11.28 21.35 14.84
N ASP A 217 12.14 22.25 14.36
CA ASP A 217 12.37 22.49 12.93
C ASP A 217 13.02 21.27 12.26
N LEU A 218 14.00 20.65 12.92
CA LEU A 218 14.62 19.41 12.42
C LEU A 218 13.64 18.24 12.44
N LEU A 219 12.85 18.08 13.51
CA LEU A 219 11.89 16.97 13.63
C LEU A 219 10.77 17.04 12.61
N SER A 220 10.18 18.23 12.42
CA SER A 220 9.14 18.43 11.41
C SER A 220 9.66 18.11 10.02
N SER A 221 10.85 18.58 9.66
CA SER A 221 11.50 18.27 8.39
C SER A 221 11.77 16.76 8.21
N LEU A 222 12.27 16.09 9.26
CA LEU A 222 12.55 14.65 9.22
C LEU A 222 11.28 13.81 9.05
N GLN A 223 10.16 14.19 9.67
CA GLN A 223 8.88 13.50 9.48
C GLN A 223 8.38 13.58 8.03
N VAL A 224 8.63 14.70 7.34
CA VAL A 224 8.30 14.81 5.93
C VAL A 224 9.20 13.92 5.09
N LEU A 225 10.52 14.00 5.29
CA LEU A 225 11.48 13.19 4.55
C LEU A 225 11.30 11.67 4.77
N GLU A 226 10.98 11.24 5.99
CA GLU A 226 10.78 9.84 6.37
C GLU A 226 9.60 9.21 5.62
N SER A 227 8.49 9.91 5.49
CA SER A 227 7.31 9.39 4.76
C SER A 227 7.57 9.10 3.28
N VAL A 228 8.50 9.85 2.67
CA VAL A 228 8.91 9.66 1.27
C VAL A 228 9.95 8.55 1.16
N ALA A 229 10.85 8.42 2.13
CA ALA A 229 11.92 7.42 2.12
C ALA A 229 11.48 6.00 2.56
N SER A 230 10.41 5.87 3.35
CA SER A 230 10.04 4.63 4.07
C SER A 230 9.19 3.62 3.27
N GLN A 231 9.23 3.68 1.95
CA GLN A 231 8.34 2.88 1.09
C GLN A 231 8.80 1.41 1.03
N GLN A 232 7.82 0.49 1.12
CA GLN A 232 8.06 -0.95 1.04
C GLN A 232 8.70 -1.29 -0.32
N ASP A 233 9.64 -2.26 -0.33
CA ASP A 233 10.38 -2.72 -1.52
C ASP A 233 11.43 -1.76 -2.13
N THR A 234 11.86 -0.74 -1.40
CA THR A 234 12.87 0.22 -1.86
C THR A 234 14.32 -0.28 -1.61
N ALA A 235 15.27 0.11 -2.46
CA ALA A 235 16.69 -0.18 -2.25
C ALA A 235 17.20 0.44 -0.92
N PRO A 236 18.04 -0.24 -0.12
CA PRO A 236 18.46 0.24 1.22
C PRO A 236 19.10 1.64 1.26
N ILE A 237 19.69 2.09 0.16
CA ILE A 237 20.29 3.43 0.06
C ILE A 237 19.21 4.54 0.07
N LEU A 238 18.01 4.24 -0.41
CA LEU A 238 16.86 5.14 -0.55
C LEU A 238 16.05 5.28 0.75
N LEU A 239 16.30 4.41 1.74
CA LEU A 239 15.83 4.58 3.13
C LEU A 239 16.58 5.72 3.87
N ASN A 240 17.57 6.34 3.22
CA ASN A 240 18.35 7.44 3.77
C ASN A 240 17.93 8.77 3.17
N VAL A 241 18.10 9.81 3.97
CA VAL A 241 17.99 11.20 3.54
C VAL A 241 19.36 11.77 3.24
N LEU A 242 19.45 12.51 2.14
CA LEU A 242 20.62 13.31 1.83
C LEU A 242 20.48 14.64 2.58
N ILE A 243 21.45 14.95 3.44
CA ILE A 243 21.61 16.27 4.03
C ILE A 243 22.77 16.94 3.32
N GLN A 244 22.53 18.07 2.68
CA GLN A 244 23.52 18.85 1.95
C GLN A 244 23.52 20.29 2.44
N ALA A 245 24.68 20.76 2.88
CA ALA A 245 24.87 22.12 3.35
C ALA A 245 25.89 22.85 2.49
N THR A 246 25.48 24.01 1.96
CA THR A 246 26.38 25.02 1.38
C THR A 246 26.83 26.00 2.46
N GLU A 247 27.50 27.10 2.12
CA GLU A 247 27.91 28.10 3.12
C GLU A 247 26.73 28.77 3.85
N SER A 248 25.53 28.76 3.26
CA SER A 248 24.37 29.51 3.79
C SER A 248 23.05 28.75 3.78
N THR A 249 22.96 27.61 3.07
CA THR A 249 21.72 26.85 2.93
C THR A 249 21.92 25.41 3.36
N ILE A 250 20.88 24.83 3.97
CA ILE A 250 20.79 23.41 4.27
C ILE A 250 19.61 22.88 3.46
N GLU A 251 19.86 21.89 2.63
CA GLU A 251 18.86 21.18 1.84
C GLU A 251 18.85 19.71 2.24
N CYS A 252 17.65 19.18 2.42
CA CYS A 252 17.43 17.77 2.68
C CYS A 252 16.64 17.14 1.53
N MET A 253 17.01 15.91 1.15
CA MET A 253 16.36 15.19 0.06
C MET A 253 16.05 13.75 0.46
N ALA A 254 14.90 13.25 0.02
CA ALA A 254 14.46 11.87 0.17
C ALA A 254 13.80 11.38 -1.13
N THR A 255 13.91 10.09 -1.45
CA THR A 255 13.22 9.49 -2.60
C THR A 255 13.17 7.98 -2.47
N ASP A 256 12.10 7.37 -2.96
CA ASP A 256 11.94 5.92 -3.14
C ASP A 256 12.11 5.48 -4.62
N ALA A 257 12.57 6.40 -5.49
CA ALA A 257 12.63 6.33 -6.94
C ALA A 257 11.32 6.58 -7.72
N GLU A 258 10.15 6.50 -7.08
CA GLU A 258 8.85 6.85 -7.69
C GLU A 258 8.43 8.27 -7.30
N MET A 259 8.59 8.60 -6.03
CA MET A 259 8.39 9.89 -5.41
C MET A 259 9.70 10.42 -4.84
N GLY A 260 9.84 11.74 -4.81
CA GLY A 260 10.96 12.40 -4.19
C GLY A 260 10.55 13.72 -3.59
N ILE A 261 11.26 14.15 -2.55
CA ILE A 261 11.15 15.47 -2.00
C ILE A 261 12.53 16.09 -1.80
N ARG A 262 12.64 17.39 -2.08
CA ARG A 262 13.77 18.26 -1.76
C ARG A 262 13.20 19.43 -0.97
N MET A 263 13.79 19.76 0.18
CA MET A 263 13.37 20.90 0.98
C MET A 263 14.54 21.63 1.60
N LYS A 264 14.41 22.94 1.75
CA LYS A 264 15.28 23.73 2.62
C LYS A 264 14.88 23.50 4.07
N VAL A 265 15.88 23.36 4.93
CA VAL A 265 15.68 23.15 6.37
C VAL A 265 16.36 24.27 7.13
N ASP A 266 15.62 24.89 8.05
CA ASP A 266 16.13 25.97 8.87
C ASP A 266 17.21 25.47 9.83
N GLY A 267 18.38 26.12 9.78
CA GLY A 267 19.52 25.77 10.60
C GLY A 267 20.75 26.61 10.30
N THR A 268 21.74 26.53 11.18
CA THR A 268 23.01 27.25 11.04
C THR A 268 24.10 26.35 10.48
N VAL A 269 24.73 26.76 9.38
CA VAL A 269 25.91 26.08 8.84
C VAL A 269 27.17 26.60 9.53
N LYS A 270 27.84 25.72 10.28
CA LYS A 270 29.19 26.00 10.83
C LYS A 270 30.29 25.54 9.86
N LYS A 271 30.04 24.45 9.13
CA LYS A 271 30.92 23.93 8.07
C LYS A 271 30.11 23.18 7.04
N ALA A 272 30.23 23.58 5.77
CA ALA A 272 29.55 22.97 4.63
C ALA A 272 29.95 21.51 4.41
N GLY A 273 29.11 20.75 3.72
CA GLY A 273 29.35 19.36 3.35
C GLY A 273 28.06 18.59 3.07
N SER A 274 28.17 17.28 2.90
CA SER A 274 27.05 16.41 2.56
C SER A 274 27.18 15.05 3.24
N ILE A 275 26.04 14.43 3.57
CA ILE A 275 25.99 13.06 4.09
C ILE A 275 24.63 12.41 3.83
N LEU A 276 24.62 11.11 3.57
CA LEU A 276 23.40 10.29 3.58
C LEU A 276 23.23 9.63 4.95
N VAL A 277 22.05 9.75 5.56
CA VAL A 277 21.75 9.17 6.88
C VAL A 277 20.34 8.62 6.95
N SER A 278 20.08 7.61 7.78
CA SER A 278 18.71 7.11 7.99
C SER A 278 17.86 8.17 8.69
N ALA A 279 16.75 8.59 8.05
CA ALA A 279 15.81 9.55 8.61
C ALA A 279 15.16 9.01 9.89
N GLU A 280 14.67 7.77 9.87
CA GLU A 280 14.04 7.11 11.01
C GLU A 280 14.95 7.12 12.24
N LYS A 281 16.20 6.64 12.10
CA LYS A 281 17.17 6.60 13.20
C LYS A 281 17.49 8.01 13.72
N LEU A 282 17.62 8.99 12.83
CA LEU A 282 17.89 10.38 13.22
C LEU A 282 16.69 10.99 13.95
N ALA A 283 15.47 10.81 13.42
CA ALA A 283 14.23 11.31 14.01
C ALA A 283 14.01 10.71 15.39
N ASP A 284 14.19 9.40 15.55
CA ASP A 284 14.00 8.72 16.83
C ASP A 284 14.98 9.20 17.89
N ILE A 285 16.25 9.43 17.53
CA ILE A 285 17.23 10.03 18.43
C ILE A 285 16.77 11.43 18.86
N VAL A 286 16.45 12.30 17.90
CA VAL A 286 16.09 13.70 18.18
C VAL A 286 14.80 13.76 19.01
N LYS A 287 13.80 12.91 18.75
CA LYS A 287 12.55 12.83 19.51
C LYS A 287 12.79 12.64 21.01
N THR A 288 13.80 11.84 21.39
CA THR A 288 14.09 11.52 22.81
C THR A 288 14.66 12.65 23.67
N TRP A 289 15.12 13.75 23.07
CA TRP A 289 15.80 14.82 23.79
C TRP A 289 14.89 15.99 24.18
N PRO A 290 15.26 16.84 25.17
CA PRO A 290 14.49 18.02 25.54
C PRO A 290 14.35 19.02 24.39
N ALA A 291 13.21 19.73 24.31
CA ALA A 291 12.94 20.69 23.23
C ALA A 291 13.83 21.95 23.24
N GLU A 292 14.33 22.33 24.41
CA GLU A 292 14.98 23.62 24.63
C GLU A 292 16.47 23.65 24.24
N GLN A 293 17.02 22.55 23.72
CA GLN A 293 18.43 22.44 23.38
C GLN A 293 18.64 22.26 21.88
N PRO A 294 19.59 23.02 21.28
CA PRO A 294 19.90 22.88 19.87
C PRO A 294 20.48 21.49 19.58
N ILE A 295 20.28 21.03 18.34
CA ILE A 295 20.83 19.78 17.82
C ILE A 295 22.03 20.10 16.93
N ASP A 296 23.23 19.74 17.39
CA ASP A 296 24.44 19.81 16.59
C ASP A 296 24.64 18.49 15.82
N LEU A 297 24.81 18.59 14.51
CA LEU A 297 25.19 17.48 13.63
C LEU A 297 26.60 17.68 13.12
N ALA A 298 27.48 16.67 13.25
CA ALA A 298 28.85 16.75 12.76
C ALA A 298 29.30 15.45 12.10
N THR A 299 29.87 15.52 10.89
CA THR A 299 30.40 14.32 10.22
C THR A 299 31.81 14.00 10.69
N THR A 300 32.02 12.74 11.04
CA THR A 300 33.31 12.18 11.44
C THR A 300 34.10 11.67 10.22
N LYS A 301 35.36 11.27 10.41
CA LYS A 301 36.23 10.75 9.34
C LYS A 301 35.85 9.36 8.84
N ASP A 302 35.06 8.61 9.60
CA ASP A 302 34.65 7.24 9.30
C ASP A 302 33.23 7.18 8.71
N ASP A 303 32.78 8.24 8.03
CA ASP A 303 31.43 8.40 7.46
C ASP A 303 30.29 8.27 8.49
N HIS A 304 30.54 8.46 9.79
CA HIS A 304 29.48 8.57 10.80
C HIS A 304 29.05 10.01 11.01
N ILE A 305 27.80 10.23 11.39
CA ILE A 305 27.31 11.49 11.94
C ILE A 305 27.26 11.40 13.47
N GLU A 306 27.88 12.37 14.13
CA GLU A 306 27.78 12.60 15.55
C GLU A 306 26.66 13.63 15.78
N ILE A 307 25.70 13.25 16.61
CA ILE A 307 24.50 14.04 16.95
C ILE A 307 24.66 14.44 18.41
N THR A 308 24.67 15.74 18.69
CA THR A 308 24.90 16.28 20.03
C THR A 308 23.79 17.23 20.45
N SER A 309 23.29 17.09 21.67
CA SER A 309 22.39 18.05 22.30
C SER A 309 22.70 18.12 23.80
N GLY A 310 23.17 19.28 24.26
CA GLY A 310 23.72 19.46 25.60
C GLY A 310 24.83 18.44 25.92
N ASP A 311 24.63 17.63 26.97
CA ASP A 311 25.57 16.59 27.39
C ASP A 311 25.37 15.25 26.67
N SER A 312 24.31 15.12 25.86
CA SER A 312 23.99 13.90 25.13
C SER A 312 24.71 13.84 23.79
N VAL A 313 25.37 12.71 23.54
CA VAL A 313 26.01 12.41 22.26
C VAL A 313 25.53 11.05 21.76
N ARG A 314 25.20 10.99 20.47
CA ARG A 314 24.86 9.76 19.74
C ARG A 314 25.61 9.72 18.42
N LYS A 315 25.83 8.52 17.90
CA LYS A 315 26.47 8.31 16.59
C LYS A 315 25.61 7.36 15.77
N ILE A 316 25.36 7.73 14.52
CA ILE A 316 24.77 6.83 13.54
C ILE A 316 25.68 6.75 12.32
N VAL A 317 25.65 5.61 11.64
CA VAL A 317 26.38 5.40 10.40
C VAL A 317 25.74 6.24 9.31
N GLY A 318 26.56 6.95 8.53
CA GLY A 318 26.14 7.59 7.29
C GLY A 318 26.85 6.97 6.08
N PHE A 319 26.46 7.45 4.90
CA PHE A 319 27.01 7.02 3.62
C PHE A 319 27.41 8.24 2.78
N SER A 320 28.25 8.02 1.77
CA SER A 320 28.62 9.06 0.80
C SER A 320 27.44 9.43 -0.09
N ASP A 321 27.25 10.73 -0.27
CA ASP A 321 26.29 11.39 -1.16
C ASP A 321 26.30 10.93 -2.63
N LYS A 322 27.42 10.40 -3.13
CA LYS A 322 27.60 10.00 -4.55
C LYS A 322 26.62 8.92 -5.03
N ALA A 323 25.96 8.21 -4.11
CA ALA A 323 25.00 7.17 -4.42
C ALA A 323 23.55 7.70 -4.52
N PHE A 324 23.29 8.95 -4.16
CA PHE A 324 21.94 9.51 -4.18
C PHE A 324 21.52 9.93 -5.60
N PRO A 325 20.26 9.66 -6.02
CA PRO A 325 19.78 10.05 -7.35
C PRO A 325 19.82 11.56 -7.57
N GLN A 326 19.96 11.97 -8.84
CA GLN A 326 19.73 13.36 -9.22
C GLN A 326 18.25 13.69 -9.12
N PHE A 327 17.95 14.89 -8.67
CA PHE A 327 16.58 15.33 -8.41
C PHE A 327 16.20 16.44 -9.40
N PRO A 328 15.04 16.33 -10.06
CA PRO A 328 14.66 17.21 -11.16
C PRO A 328 14.48 18.67 -10.71
N VAL A 329 14.54 19.59 -11.65
CA VAL A 329 14.40 21.04 -11.40
C VAL A 329 13.08 21.50 -12.00
N VAL A 330 12.34 22.30 -11.23
CA VAL A 330 11.06 22.89 -11.66
C VAL A 330 11.26 23.76 -12.90
N ASP A 331 10.39 23.60 -13.89
CA ASP A 331 10.42 24.40 -15.11
C ASP A 331 10.14 25.90 -14.79
N PRO A 332 10.90 26.86 -15.33
CA PRO A 332 10.56 28.28 -15.24
C PRO A 332 9.14 28.64 -15.71
N GLU A 333 8.57 27.89 -16.66
CA GLU A 333 7.22 28.02 -17.20
C GLU A 333 6.17 27.23 -16.39
N ALA A 334 6.53 26.70 -15.21
CA ALA A 334 5.60 26.01 -14.31
C ALA A 334 4.34 26.84 -14.03
N PHE A 335 3.19 26.16 -14.09
CA PHE A 335 1.88 26.73 -13.81
C PHE A 335 1.73 27.03 -12.32
N ALA A 336 1.30 28.23 -11.96
CA ALA A 336 1.00 28.59 -10.58
C ALA A 336 -0.47 28.32 -10.26
N ILE A 337 -0.75 27.58 -9.20
CA ILE A 337 -2.09 27.38 -8.64
C ILE A 337 -2.13 27.90 -7.21
N ASP A 338 -3.27 28.48 -6.83
CA ASP A 338 -3.55 28.81 -5.44
C ASP A 338 -3.56 27.54 -4.58
N GLY A 339 -2.85 27.56 -3.45
CA GLY A 339 -2.69 26.40 -2.61
C GLY A 339 -4.00 25.95 -1.95
N GLU A 340 -4.92 26.88 -1.65
CA GLU A 340 -6.25 26.56 -1.14
C GLU A 340 -7.08 25.86 -2.20
N VAL A 341 -7.01 26.31 -3.45
CA VAL A 341 -7.68 25.65 -4.57
C VAL A 341 -7.15 24.23 -4.77
N LEU A 342 -5.83 24.02 -4.79
CA LEU A 342 -5.26 22.67 -4.94
C LEU A 342 -5.69 21.76 -3.78
N ARG A 343 -5.57 22.21 -2.53
CA ARG A 343 -5.99 21.42 -1.36
C ARG A 343 -7.48 21.10 -1.39
N SER A 344 -8.31 22.06 -1.81
CA SER A 344 -9.76 21.85 -1.91
C SER A 344 -10.10 20.76 -2.92
N VAL A 345 -9.49 20.74 -4.12
CA VAL A 345 -9.77 19.70 -5.12
C VAL A 345 -9.26 18.32 -4.71
N LEU A 346 -8.09 18.24 -4.05
CA LEU A 346 -7.55 16.98 -3.54
C LEU A 346 -8.44 16.43 -2.41
N HIS A 347 -8.80 17.26 -1.45
CA HIS A 347 -9.67 16.88 -0.33
C HIS A 347 -11.02 16.35 -0.81
N LYS A 348 -11.63 17.01 -1.79
CA LYS A 348 -12.96 16.66 -2.34
C LYS A 348 -12.96 15.38 -3.18
N THR A 349 -11.81 14.82 -3.53
CA THR A 349 -11.73 13.68 -4.47
C THR A 349 -10.95 12.49 -3.94
N ALA A 350 -9.86 12.70 -3.22
CA ALA A 350 -8.90 11.64 -2.88
C ALA A 350 -9.51 10.46 -2.09
N PHE A 351 -10.55 10.71 -1.30
CA PHE A 351 -11.24 9.67 -0.51
C PHE A 351 -11.91 8.58 -1.38
N ALA A 352 -12.25 8.90 -2.64
CA ALA A 352 -12.89 7.96 -3.55
C ALA A 352 -11.91 7.01 -4.25
N ALA A 353 -10.60 7.21 -4.11
CA ALA A 353 -9.60 6.30 -4.64
C ALA A 353 -9.35 5.10 -3.68
N PRO A 354 -8.98 3.92 -4.19
CA PRO A 354 -8.69 2.75 -3.37
C PRO A 354 -7.57 3.03 -2.35
N ALA A 355 -7.80 2.70 -1.08
CA ALA A 355 -6.80 2.85 -0.02
C ALA A 355 -5.61 1.87 -0.19
N GLU A 356 -5.88 0.69 -0.76
CA GLU A 356 -4.89 -0.32 -1.12
C GLU A 356 -4.76 -0.43 -2.63
N GLU A 357 -3.63 -0.96 -3.11
CA GLU A 357 -3.37 -1.06 -4.55
C GLU A 357 -4.35 -2.01 -5.25
N ASP A 358 -5.16 -1.46 -6.16
CA ASP A 358 -6.00 -2.20 -7.07
C ASP A 358 -5.17 -2.72 -8.27
N ARG A 359 -5.55 -3.88 -8.82
CA ARG A 359 -4.94 -4.43 -10.05
C ARG A 359 -5.17 -3.54 -11.26
N ARG A 360 -6.27 -2.78 -11.25
CA ARG A 360 -6.61 -1.74 -12.23
C ARG A 360 -5.84 -0.49 -11.86
N THR A 361 -4.59 -0.42 -12.30
CA THR A 361 -3.64 0.63 -11.90
C THR A 361 -4.17 2.05 -12.12
N PHE A 362 -5.00 2.26 -13.15
CA PHE A 362 -5.65 3.56 -13.41
C PHE A 362 -6.54 4.06 -12.27
N LEU A 363 -6.99 3.19 -11.35
CA LEU A 363 -7.78 3.59 -10.16
C LEU A 363 -6.92 4.02 -8.97
N ASN A 364 -5.63 3.70 -8.94
CA ASN A 364 -4.75 3.91 -7.77
C ASN A 364 -4.29 5.37 -7.59
N GLY A 365 -5.06 6.32 -8.11
CA GLY A 365 -4.71 7.74 -8.13
C GLY A 365 -5.88 8.64 -8.52
N LEU A 366 -5.59 9.93 -8.57
CA LEU A 366 -6.52 10.98 -9.01
C LEU A 366 -6.24 11.30 -10.46
N TYR A 367 -7.27 11.27 -11.29
CA TYR A 367 -7.20 11.67 -12.68
C TYR A 367 -7.47 13.16 -12.82
N PHE A 368 -6.50 13.87 -13.39
CA PHE A 368 -6.58 15.27 -13.77
C PHE A 368 -6.89 15.34 -15.27
N ASN A 369 -8.17 15.47 -15.61
CA ASN A 369 -8.63 15.62 -16.97
C ASN A 369 -8.49 17.09 -17.41
N LEU A 370 -7.58 17.36 -18.35
CA LEU A 370 -7.30 18.71 -18.81
C LEU A 370 -8.26 19.10 -19.94
N LEU A 371 -9.27 19.93 -19.64
CA LEU A 371 -10.21 20.48 -20.62
C LEU A 371 -9.81 21.91 -21.01
N GLU A 372 -10.41 22.45 -22.08
CA GLU A 372 -10.10 23.80 -22.56
C GLU A 372 -10.45 24.90 -21.54
N ASP A 373 -11.51 24.71 -20.76
CA ASP A 373 -12.10 25.71 -19.86
C ASP A 373 -11.89 25.40 -18.38
N ARG A 374 -11.50 24.18 -18.02
CA ARG A 374 -11.31 23.72 -16.64
C ARG A 374 -10.41 22.48 -16.56
N THR A 375 -9.98 22.13 -15.36
CA THR A 375 -9.42 20.81 -15.08
C THR A 375 -10.38 20.05 -14.17
N GLU A 376 -10.86 18.90 -14.63
CA GLU A 376 -11.65 18.00 -13.78
C GLU A 376 -10.71 17.07 -13.01
N VAL A 377 -10.98 16.91 -11.71
CA VAL A 377 -10.24 16.01 -10.84
C VAL A 377 -11.19 14.90 -10.41
N VAL A 378 -10.82 13.65 -10.69
CA VAL A 378 -11.69 12.49 -10.53
C VAL A 378 -10.97 11.37 -9.81
N ALA A 379 -11.66 10.73 -8.86
CA ALA A 379 -11.21 9.49 -8.23
C ALA A 379 -12.38 8.52 -8.10
N THR A 380 -12.09 7.22 -8.20
CA THR A 380 -13.07 6.15 -8.04
C THR A 380 -12.39 4.83 -7.67
N ASP A 381 -13.09 3.99 -6.92
CA ASP A 381 -12.73 2.60 -6.62
C ASP A 381 -13.69 1.60 -7.32
N ALA A 382 -14.53 2.12 -8.24
CA ALA A 382 -15.66 1.47 -8.89
C ALA A 382 -16.90 1.20 -8.02
N VAL A 383 -16.86 1.53 -6.73
CA VAL A 383 -18.02 1.50 -5.81
C VAL A 383 -18.53 2.91 -5.54
N GLN A 384 -17.62 3.87 -5.43
CA GLN A 384 -17.89 5.29 -5.32
C GLN A 384 -17.07 6.09 -6.33
N LEU A 385 -17.51 7.31 -6.62
CA LEU A 385 -16.79 8.27 -7.44
C LEU A 385 -16.92 9.65 -6.81
N ALA A 386 -15.84 10.42 -6.83
CA ALA A 386 -15.85 11.84 -6.51
C ALA A 386 -15.24 12.63 -7.67
N LEU A 387 -15.90 13.71 -8.04
CA LEU A 387 -15.53 14.60 -9.12
C LEU A 387 -15.69 16.05 -8.68
N THR A 388 -14.69 16.86 -8.95
CA THR A 388 -14.74 18.31 -8.84
C THR A 388 -13.90 18.95 -9.94
N HIS A 389 -13.81 20.27 -9.98
CA HIS A 389 -12.97 20.96 -10.96
C HIS A 389 -12.28 22.20 -10.40
N CYS A 390 -11.18 22.58 -11.03
CA CYS A 390 -10.51 23.87 -10.82
C CYS A 390 -10.29 24.59 -12.16
N GLU A 391 -9.69 25.78 -12.08
CA GLU A 391 -9.25 26.51 -13.27
C GLU A 391 -8.31 25.64 -14.13
N PRO A 392 -8.33 25.79 -15.46
CA PRO A 392 -7.59 24.91 -16.36
C PRO A 392 -6.08 25.01 -16.11
N LEU A 393 -5.49 23.88 -15.72
CA LEU A 393 -4.05 23.73 -15.55
C LEU A 393 -3.37 23.79 -16.92
N LYS A 394 -2.49 24.77 -17.10
CA LYS A 394 -1.75 24.95 -18.36
C LYS A 394 -0.35 24.38 -18.22
N LEU A 395 -0.24 23.07 -18.39
CA LEU A 395 1.04 22.37 -18.40
C LEU A 395 1.57 22.24 -19.83
N SER A 396 2.87 22.42 -20.00
CA SER A 396 3.57 22.11 -21.25
C SER A 396 3.51 20.60 -21.51
N GLU A 397 3.12 20.21 -22.73
CA GLU A 397 3.10 18.84 -23.28
C GLU A 397 1.84 17.96 -23.17
N ASP A 398 0.68 18.42 -22.68
CA ASP A 398 -0.51 17.56 -22.59
C ASP A 398 -1.77 18.08 -23.29
N LYS A 399 -2.53 17.14 -23.88
CA LYS A 399 -3.90 17.36 -24.36
C LYS A 399 -4.96 16.48 -23.67
N ASP A 400 -4.55 15.40 -23.01
CA ASP A 400 -5.46 14.29 -22.69
C ASP A 400 -5.52 13.93 -21.18
N GLY A 401 -4.89 14.71 -20.29
CA GLY A 401 -4.92 14.47 -18.83
C GLY A 401 -3.79 13.58 -18.27
N PHE A 402 -3.79 13.36 -16.95
CA PHE A 402 -2.80 12.52 -16.26
C PHE A 402 -3.31 11.96 -14.93
N ILE A 403 -2.69 10.89 -14.42
CA ILE A 403 -3.07 10.24 -13.16
C ILE A 403 -1.95 10.40 -12.13
N VAL A 404 -2.24 11.06 -11.01
CA VAL A 404 -1.33 11.22 -9.87
C VAL A 404 -1.59 10.12 -8.84
N PRO A 405 -0.59 9.30 -8.46
CA PRO A 405 -0.78 8.24 -7.46
C PRO A 405 -1.34 8.77 -6.14
N LEU A 406 -2.27 8.01 -5.52
CA LEU A 406 -2.93 8.44 -4.27
C LEU A 406 -1.93 8.71 -3.14
N LYS A 407 -0.84 7.93 -3.08
CA LYS A 407 0.24 8.15 -2.10
C LYS A 407 0.87 9.53 -2.28
N ALA A 408 1.18 9.91 -3.52
CA ALA A 408 1.74 11.22 -3.83
C ALA A 408 0.74 12.35 -3.54
N VAL A 409 -0.55 12.15 -3.82
CA VAL A 409 -1.62 13.10 -3.45
C VAL A 409 -1.62 13.39 -1.95
N LYS A 410 -1.59 12.35 -1.12
CA LYS A 410 -1.52 12.52 0.35
C LYS A 410 -0.28 13.28 0.79
N GLU A 411 0.85 13.04 0.13
CA GLU A 411 2.08 13.76 0.43
C GLU A 411 2.07 15.22 -0.04
N ILE A 412 1.40 15.52 -1.16
CA ILE A 412 1.18 16.89 -1.62
C ILE A 412 0.32 17.65 -0.61
N GLU A 413 -0.81 17.08 -0.17
CA GLU A 413 -1.68 17.71 0.85
C GLU A 413 -0.93 18.00 2.14
N ARG A 414 -0.14 17.04 2.62
CA ARG A 414 0.61 17.17 3.87
C ARG A 414 1.76 18.18 3.76
N THR A 415 2.52 18.13 2.67
CA THR A 415 3.71 18.98 2.45
C THR A 415 3.32 20.44 2.23
N PHE A 416 2.27 20.69 1.45
CA PHE A 416 1.86 22.06 1.06
C PHE A 416 0.62 22.55 1.83
N ALA A 417 0.38 22.02 3.03
CA ALA A 417 -0.78 22.34 3.86
C ALA A 417 -0.97 23.86 4.10
N ASN A 418 0.13 24.62 4.19
CA ASN A 418 0.14 26.06 4.45
C ASN A 418 0.69 26.89 3.28
N ALA A 419 0.97 26.27 2.12
CA ALA A 419 1.51 26.99 0.98
C ALA A 419 0.41 27.88 0.36
N PRO A 420 0.65 29.19 0.18
CA PRO A 420 -0.33 30.08 -0.45
C PRO A 420 -0.42 29.85 -1.96
N GLU A 421 0.70 29.53 -2.61
CA GLU A 421 0.80 29.27 -4.04
C GLU A 421 1.72 28.08 -4.27
N ILE A 422 1.36 27.22 -5.22
CA ILE A 422 2.11 26.02 -5.57
C ILE A 422 2.36 26.05 -7.08
N ARG A 423 3.61 25.82 -7.48
CA ARG A 423 4.03 25.72 -8.87
C ARG A 423 3.99 24.26 -9.31
N ILE A 424 3.30 23.99 -10.41
CA ILE A 424 3.15 22.67 -11.01
C ILE A 424 3.90 22.65 -12.33
N SER A 425 4.77 21.65 -12.52
CA SER A 425 5.41 21.40 -13.81
C SER A 425 5.42 19.91 -14.12
N ARG A 426 5.37 19.59 -15.41
CA ARG A 426 5.50 18.22 -15.90
C ARG A 426 6.80 18.09 -16.68
N ILE A 427 7.53 17.00 -16.43
CA ILE A 427 8.75 16.64 -17.15
C ILE A 427 8.67 15.16 -17.48
N GLU A 428 8.54 14.82 -18.77
CA GLU A 428 8.33 13.44 -19.21
C GLU A 428 7.11 12.78 -18.51
N ASN A 429 7.33 11.67 -17.79
CA ASN A 429 6.31 10.96 -17.00
C ASN A 429 6.32 11.36 -15.51
N GLN A 430 6.89 12.51 -15.17
CA GLN A 430 6.93 13.02 -13.80
C GLN A 430 6.17 14.34 -13.69
N ILE A 431 5.52 14.52 -12.55
CA ILE A 431 4.91 15.79 -12.16
C ILE A 431 5.58 16.31 -10.89
N LEU A 432 5.82 17.61 -10.86
CA LEU A 432 6.49 18.31 -9.80
C LEU A 432 5.56 19.36 -9.21
N PHE A 433 5.56 19.46 -7.89
CA PHE A 433 4.87 20.47 -7.09
C PHE A 433 5.91 21.21 -6.26
N ALA A 434 5.90 22.54 -6.27
CA ALA A 434 6.90 23.32 -5.55
C ALA A 434 6.37 24.61 -4.98
N ASP A 435 6.90 25.00 -3.82
CA ASP A 435 6.80 26.35 -3.29
C ASP A 435 8.21 26.99 -3.25
N ALA A 436 8.43 27.99 -2.39
CA ALA A 436 9.73 28.66 -2.28
C ALA A 436 10.84 27.77 -1.70
N ASP A 437 10.49 26.79 -0.87
CA ASP A 437 11.44 26.05 -0.02
C ASP A 437 11.39 24.55 -0.24
N THR A 438 10.31 24.02 -0.82
CA THR A 438 10.07 22.59 -1.02
C THR A 438 9.71 22.28 -2.46
N THR A 439 10.22 21.17 -2.97
CA THR A 439 9.86 20.56 -4.26
C THR A 439 9.57 19.09 -4.03
N LEU A 440 8.36 18.65 -4.39
CA LEU A 440 7.93 17.26 -4.42
C LEU A 440 7.80 16.83 -5.88
N THR A 441 8.29 15.63 -6.20
CA THR A 441 8.17 15.01 -7.52
C THR A 441 7.55 13.63 -7.40
N THR A 442 6.77 13.21 -8.38
CA THR A 442 6.22 11.85 -8.44
C THR A 442 6.08 11.36 -9.87
N GLN A 443 6.26 10.05 -10.09
CA GLN A 443 5.93 9.41 -11.35
C GLN A 443 4.41 9.32 -11.53
N LEU A 444 3.94 9.65 -12.72
CA LEU A 444 2.54 9.51 -13.11
C LEU A 444 2.23 8.03 -13.40
N ILE A 445 0.99 7.62 -13.13
CA ILE A 445 0.54 6.27 -13.47
C ILE A 445 0.36 6.20 -15.00
N ASP A 446 1.16 5.36 -15.65
CA ASP A 446 1.09 5.09 -17.08
C ASP A 446 -0.05 4.10 -17.40
N ALA A 447 -1.28 4.62 -17.37
CA ALA A 447 -2.49 3.88 -17.70
C ALA A 447 -3.56 4.81 -18.30
N GLU A 448 -4.37 4.27 -19.21
CA GLU A 448 -5.55 4.96 -19.73
C GLU A 448 -6.66 4.97 -18.67
N TYR A 449 -7.18 6.14 -18.33
CA TYR A 449 -8.28 6.26 -17.37
C TYR A 449 -9.60 5.87 -18.05
N ALA A 450 -10.38 5.01 -17.39
CA ALA A 450 -11.67 4.56 -17.92
C ALA A 450 -12.67 5.73 -18.03
N PRO A 451 -13.62 5.71 -19.00
CA PRO A 451 -14.60 6.78 -19.21
C PRO A 451 -15.58 6.88 -18.01
N TYR A 452 -15.23 7.72 -17.03
CA TYR A 452 -15.92 7.85 -15.75
C TYR A 452 -17.28 8.51 -15.86
N GLU A 453 -17.52 9.28 -16.92
CA GLU A 453 -18.80 9.95 -17.19
C GLU A 453 -19.93 8.92 -17.29
N SER A 454 -19.62 7.71 -17.78
CA SER A 454 -20.58 6.60 -17.86
C SER A 454 -21.05 6.08 -16.49
N LEU A 455 -20.34 6.41 -15.42
CA LEU A 455 -20.70 6.06 -14.04
C LEU A 455 -21.68 7.07 -13.43
N ILE A 456 -21.84 8.25 -14.03
CA ILE A 456 -22.71 9.31 -13.55
C ILE A 456 -24.06 9.23 -14.29
N PRO A 457 -25.18 8.97 -13.59
CA PRO A 457 -26.50 8.99 -14.22
C PRO A 457 -26.83 10.34 -14.89
N GLU A 458 -27.32 10.29 -16.14
CA GLU A 458 -27.71 11.49 -16.90
C GLU A 458 -29.13 12.01 -16.59
N SER A 459 -29.97 11.17 -15.97
CA SER A 459 -31.37 11.47 -15.69
C SER A 459 -31.79 10.93 -14.33
N PHE A 460 -32.69 11.65 -13.65
CA PHE A 460 -33.15 11.32 -12.31
C PHE A 460 -34.69 11.30 -12.25
N GLU A 461 -35.26 10.36 -11.48
CA GLU A 461 -36.70 10.29 -11.22
C GLU A 461 -37.11 11.21 -10.06
N GLY A 462 -36.16 11.53 -9.18
CA GLY A 462 -36.38 12.41 -8.04
C GLY A 462 -35.09 12.95 -7.45
N HIS A 463 -35.26 13.91 -6.56
CA HIS A 463 -34.19 14.46 -5.75
C HIS A 463 -34.75 14.90 -4.39
N VAL A 464 -33.90 14.99 -3.38
CA VAL A 464 -34.25 15.54 -2.07
C VAL A 464 -33.09 16.39 -1.55
N VAL A 465 -33.40 17.55 -0.98
CA VAL A 465 -32.41 18.42 -0.34
C VAL A 465 -32.54 18.31 1.17
N VAL A 466 -31.42 18.07 1.85
CA VAL A 466 -31.36 17.94 3.31
C VAL A 466 -30.13 18.64 3.90
N PRO A 467 -30.19 19.06 5.17
CA PRO A 467 -29.01 19.52 5.89
C PRO A 467 -27.99 18.38 6.00
N LYS A 468 -26.76 18.62 5.54
CA LYS A 468 -25.65 17.65 5.53
C LYS A 468 -25.36 17.11 6.93
N ALA A 469 -25.30 18.01 7.92
CA ALA A 469 -25.02 17.63 9.31
C ALA A 469 -26.08 16.65 9.84
N SER A 470 -27.37 16.92 9.60
CA SER A 470 -28.46 16.07 10.08
C SER A 470 -28.41 14.67 9.46
N ILE A 471 -28.24 14.55 8.14
CA ILE A 471 -28.16 13.23 7.50
C ILE A 471 -26.90 12.46 7.89
N MET A 472 -25.76 13.14 8.02
CA MET A 472 -24.50 12.53 8.43
C MET A 472 -24.58 12.00 9.87
N ASP A 473 -25.08 12.81 10.81
CA ASP A 473 -25.17 12.43 12.23
C ASP A 473 -26.18 11.30 12.45
N THR A 474 -27.37 11.38 11.83
CA THR A 474 -28.35 10.29 11.89
C THR A 474 -27.80 9.00 11.26
N THR A 475 -27.07 9.08 10.14
CA THR A 475 -26.43 7.91 9.53
C THR A 475 -25.42 7.28 10.48
N ARG A 476 -24.58 8.10 11.14
CA ARG A 476 -23.58 7.64 12.12
C ARG A 476 -24.22 7.00 13.34
N GLU A 477 -25.31 7.57 13.85
CA GLU A 477 -26.04 7.02 15.00
C GLU A 477 -26.76 5.71 14.68
N ILE A 478 -27.35 5.60 13.50
CA ILE A 478 -28.02 4.37 13.04
C ILE A 478 -26.98 3.28 12.80
N SER A 479 -25.89 3.58 12.09
CA SER A 479 -24.84 2.58 11.81
C SER A 479 -24.14 2.08 13.08
N ALA A 480 -23.90 2.95 14.06
CA ALA A 480 -23.28 2.56 15.34
C ALA A 480 -24.14 1.61 16.19
N ARG A 481 -25.47 1.60 15.97
CA ARG A 481 -26.43 0.73 16.67
C ARG A 481 -26.87 -0.47 15.82
N ALA A 482 -26.46 -0.52 14.56
CA ALA A 482 -26.75 -1.62 13.65
C ALA A 482 -25.93 -2.86 14.00
N ASN A 483 -26.23 -3.98 13.34
CA ASN A 483 -25.42 -5.17 13.43
C ASN A 483 -23.99 -4.85 12.96
N PRO A 484 -22.94 -5.04 13.79
CA PRO A 484 -21.56 -4.67 13.42
C PRO A 484 -20.96 -5.51 12.28
N LYS A 485 -21.70 -6.50 11.76
CA LYS A 485 -21.34 -7.26 10.56
C LYS A 485 -22.01 -6.75 9.29
N ASP A 486 -22.89 -5.76 9.39
CA ASP A 486 -23.68 -5.22 8.29
C ASP A 486 -23.52 -3.71 8.20
N ASP A 487 -22.73 -3.25 7.22
CA ASP A 487 -22.55 -1.83 6.94
C ASP A 487 -23.71 -1.24 6.11
N LYS A 488 -24.75 -2.03 5.82
CA LYS A 488 -25.89 -1.62 4.99
C LYS A 488 -26.92 -0.83 5.78
N ILE A 489 -27.31 0.32 5.24
CA ILE A 489 -28.48 1.09 5.66
C ILE A 489 -29.53 1.09 4.54
N CYS A 490 -30.80 1.27 4.91
CA CYS A 490 -31.89 1.52 4.00
C CYS A 490 -32.27 3.01 4.07
N LEU A 491 -32.25 3.67 2.91
CA LEU A 491 -32.80 5.02 2.72
C LEU A 491 -34.16 4.93 2.04
N GLU A 492 -35.19 5.41 2.74
CA GLU A 492 -36.53 5.62 2.21
C GLU A 492 -36.74 7.13 2.03
N ILE A 493 -36.66 7.59 0.79
CA ILE A 493 -36.73 9.00 0.41
C ILE A 493 -38.10 9.30 -0.17
N ASN A 494 -38.72 10.41 0.24
CA ASN A 494 -39.89 11.01 -0.39
C ASN A 494 -39.77 12.55 -0.37
N PRO A 495 -40.69 13.30 -0.99
CA PRO A 495 -40.57 14.76 -1.10
C PRO A 495 -40.54 15.53 0.22
N GLN A 496 -40.99 14.92 1.33
CA GLN A 496 -41.11 15.56 2.63
C GLN A 496 -40.05 15.11 3.65
N GLN A 497 -39.52 13.89 3.50
CA GLN A 497 -38.65 13.30 4.50
C GLN A 497 -37.76 12.18 3.93
N ILE A 498 -36.67 11.92 4.65
CA ILE A 498 -35.80 10.76 4.48
C ILE A 498 -35.89 9.92 5.74
N ARG A 499 -36.26 8.65 5.60
CA ARG A 499 -36.18 7.66 6.68
C ARG A 499 -34.93 6.82 6.48
N ILE A 500 -34.08 6.76 7.50
CA ILE A 500 -32.85 5.97 7.52
C ILE A 500 -33.08 4.82 8.48
N SER A 501 -32.82 3.58 8.05
CA SER A 501 -32.96 2.42 8.91
C SER A 501 -31.84 1.39 8.72
N ALA A 502 -31.63 0.57 9.75
CA ALA A 502 -30.70 -0.55 9.73
C ALA A 502 -31.20 -1.69 10.64
N LYS A 503 -30.75 -2.91 10.38
CA LYS A 503 -31.04 -4.06 11.26
C LYS A 503 -30.11 -4.03 12.46
N SER A 504 -30.65 -4.01 13.67
CA SER A 504 -29.87 -4.16 14.92
C SER A 504 -29.79 -5.63 15.38
N SER A 505 -30.73 -6.47 14.96
CA SER A 505 -30.74 -7.92 15.16
C SER A 505 -31.47 -8.59 13.98
N GLU A 506 -31.59 -9.93 13.97
CA GLU A 506 -32.38 -10.65 12.96
C GLU A 506 -33.85 -10.21 12.93
N THR A 507 -34.38 -9.64 14.02
CA THR A 507 -35.80 -9.27 14.16
C THR A 507 -36.05 -7.80 14.48
N ASP A 508 -35.03 -7.03 14.87
CA ASP A 508 -35.19 -5.62 15.25
C ASP A 508 -34.57 -4.69 14.20
N GLU A 509 -35.35 -3.67 13.85
CA GLU A 509 -34.96 -2.58 12.96
C GLU A 509 -34.96 -1.27 13.75
N ILE A 510 -33.82 -0.57 13.70
CA ILE A 510 -33.68 0.79 14.20
C ILE A 510 -33.86 1.76 13.04
N HIS A 511 -34.51 2.88 13.31
CA HIS A 511 -34.79 3.86 12.28
C HIS A 511 -34.93 5.27 12.85
N GLU A 512 -34.71 6.24 11.99
CA GLU A 512 -34.93 7.65 12.26
C GLU A 512 -35.45 8.33 11.00
N THR A 513 -36.05 9.51 11.15
CA THR A 513 -36.64 10.24 10.03
C THR A 513 -36.27 11.71 10.09
N LEU A 514 -35.76 12.20 8.97
CA LEU A 514 -35.29 13.56 8.77
C LEU A 514 -36.26 14.30 7.86
N ALA A 515 -36.58 15.55 8.18
CA ALA A 515 -37.36 16.40 7.28
C ALA A 515 -36.50 16.82 6.08
N ALA A 516 -37.08 16.79 4.89
CA ALA A 516 -36.49 17.36 3.69
C ALA A 516 -36.74 18.87 3.64
N GLU A 517 -35.76 19.63 3.15
CA GLU A 517 -35.92 21.06 2.85
C GLU A 517 -36.76 21.25 1.58
N SER A 518 -36.55 20.37 0.61
CA SER A 518 -37.34 20.25 -0.61
C SER A 518 -37.13 18.87 -1.25
N GLY A 519 -38.02 18.44 -2.13
CA GLY A 519 -37.81 17.19 -2.87
C GLY A 519 -38.91 16.85 -3.87
N THR A 520 -38.63 15.85 -4.69
CA THR A 520 -39.52 15.27 -5.70
C THR A 520 -39.24 13.77 -5.84
N GLY A 521 -40.24 13.00 -6.26
CA GLY A 521 -40.11 11.56 -6.41
C GLY A 521 -39.97 10.82 -5.08
N SER A 522 -39.81 9.50 -5.15
CA SER A 522 -39.59 8.66 -3.99
C SER A 522 -38.81 7.41 -4.36
N VAL A 523 -37.92 6.96 -3.49
CA VAL A 523 -37.14 5.73 -3.70
C VAL A 523 -36.87 5.04 -2.37
N ARG A 524 -36.72 3.72 -2.42
CA ARG A 524 -36.21 2.90 -1.31
C ARG A 524 -34.96 2.18 -1.81
N MET A 525 -33.80 2.46 -1.22
CA MET A 525 -32.52 1.93 -1.66
C MET A 525 -31.59 1.58 -0.50
N GLY A 526 -30.72 0.59 -0.73
CA GLY A 526 -29.67 0.23 0.21
C GLY A 526 -28.37 0.97 -0.11
N LEU A 527 -27.64 1.41 0.91
CA LEU A 527 -26.32 2.01 0.77
C LEU A 527 -25.37 1.50 1.85
N ASN A 528 -24.07 1.61 1.59
CA ASN A 528 -23.05 1.45 2.61
C ASN A 528 -23.01 2.72 3.49
N ALA A 529 -23.22 2.56 4.79
CA ALA A 529 -23.26 3.67 5.74
C ALA A 529 -21.92 4.40 5.84
N GLN A 530 -20.80 3.67 5.80
CA GLN A 530 -19.47 4.27 5.92
C GLN A 530 -19.14 5.13 4.70
N LEU A 531 -19.43 4.64 3.48
CA LEU A 531 -19.22 5.42 2.26
C LEU A 531 -20.06 6.70 2.26
N LEU A 532 -21.31 6.61 2.74
CA LEU A 532 -22.19 7.77 2.84
C LEU A 532 -21.66 8.80 3.85
N ILE A 533 -21.21 8.35 5.03
CA ILE A 533 -20.61 9.21 6.06
C ILE A 533 -19.32 9.87 5.53
N GLU A 534 -18.44 9.09 4.91
CA GLU A 534 -17.18 9.56 4.34
C GLU A 534 -17.43 10.59 3.22
N THR A 535 -18.41 10.34 2.35
CA THR A 535 -18.82 11.31 1.32
C THR A 535 -19.22 12.64 1.96
N PHE A 536 -20.05 12.61 3.00
CA PHE A 536 -20.48 13.85 3.67
C PHE A 536 -19.36 14.55 4.42
N SER A 537 -18.33 13.85 4.92
CA SER A 537 -17.20 14.50 5.58
C SER A 537 -16.31 15.31 4.64
N HIS A 538 -16.38 15.04 3.33
CA HIS A 538 -15.62 15.76 2.29
C HIS A 538 -16.46 16.83 1.55
N ILE A 539 -17.69 17.07 1.99
CA ILE A 539 -18.55 18.14 1.48
C ILE A 539 -18.55 19.28 2.49
N GLU A 540 -18.26 20.50 2.05
CA GLU A 540 -18.15 21.67 2.93
C GLU A 540 -19.49 22.41 3.13
N THR A 541 -20.41 22.32 2.17
CA THR A 541 -21.70 23.03 2.20
C THR A 541 -22.62 22.59 3.34
N GLU A 542 -23.58 23.44 3.71
CA GLU A 542 -24.54 23.16 4.79
C GLU A 542 -25.61 22.15 4.36
N SER A 543 -26.04 22.20 3.10
CA SER A 543 -27.06 21.30 2.53
C SER A 543 -26.50 20.53 1.34
N VAL A 544 -27.10 19.36 1.09
CA VAL A 544 -26.79 18.47 -0.03
C VAL A 544 -28.06 18.06 -0.76
N SER A 545 -27.99 17.94 -2.08
CA SER A 545 -29.00 17.30 -2.92
C SER A 545 -28.64 15.83 -3.10
N LEU A 546 -29.58 14.94 -2.83
CA LEU A 546 -29.50 13.51 -3.13
C LEU A 546 -30.40 13.23 -4.34
N GLU A 547 -29.81 12.94 -5.49
CA GLU A 547 -30.50 12.69 -6.75
C GLU A 547 -30.50 11.18 -7.05
N PHE A 548 -31.67 10.64 -7.41
CA PHE A 548 -31.88 9.20 -7.57
C PHE A 548 -32.74 8.87 -8.80
N THR A 549 -32.49 7.69 -9.37
CA THR A 549 -33.34 7.11 -10.42
C THR A 549 -34.23 6.01 -9.84
N ASN A 550 -33.65 4.90 -9.39
CA ASN A 550 -34.38 3.79 -8.79
C ASN A 550 -33.49 3.06 -7.77
N ALA A 551 -34.02 2.00 -7.16
CA ALA A 551 -33.35 1.26 -6.08
C ALA A 551 -32.00 0.61 -6.45
N LEU A 552 -31.72 0.42 -7.75
CA LEU A 552 -30.53 -0.27 -8.26
C LEU A 552 -29.53 0.66 -8.96
N LYS A 553 -29.91 1.92 -9.17
CA LYS A 553 -29.05 2.92 -9.81
C LYS A 553 -28.31 3.71 -8.73
N PRO A 554 -27.06 4.11 -8.98
CA PRO A 554 -26.27 4.86 -8.01
C PRO A 554 -27.00 6.10 -7.49
N LEU A 555 -26.78 6.42 -6.23
CA LEU A 555 -27.18 7.70 -5.65
C LEU A 555 -26.15 8.76 -6.06
N VAL A 556 -26.61 9.91 -6.52
CA VAL A 556 -25.75 11.06 -6.80
C VAL A 556 -25.93 12.10 -5.70
N VAL A 557 -24.83 12.52 -5.08
CA VAL A 557 -24.79 13.53 -4.02
C VAL A 557 -24.15 14.79 -4.61
N LYS A 558 -24.85 15.92 -4.50
CA LYS A 558 -24.38 17.24 -4.95
C LYS A 558 -24.44 18.25 -3.82
N PRO A 559 -23.33 18.91 -3.45
CA PRO A 559 -23.34 20.02 -2.51
C PRO A 559 -24.19 21.19 -3.03
N ILE A 560 -25.04 21.78 -2.19
CA ILE A 560 -25.83 22.95 -2.58
C ILE A 560 -24.94 24.20 -2.55
N GLY A 561 -24.89 24.93 -3.67
CA GLY A 561 -24.12 26.17 -3.79
C GLY A 561 -22.70 25.97 -4.34
N GLU A 562 -22.29 24.74 -4.62
CA GLU A 562 -21.00 24.41 -5.23
C GLU A 562 -21.23 23.64 -6.54
N ALA A 563 -21.18 24.35 -7.67
CA ALA A 563 -21.35 23.72 -8.97
C ALA A 563 -20.14 22.85 -9.33
N GLY A 564 -20.40 21.71 -9.98
CA GLY A 564 -19.34 20.83 -10.49
C GLY A 564 -18.78 19.82 -9.48
N HIS A 565 -19.09 19.93 -8.19
CA HIS A 565 -18.76 18.90 -7.20
C HIS A 565 -19.85 17.82 -7.19
N ILE A 566 -19.48 16.59 -7.56
CA ILE A 566 -20.38 15.44 -7.67
C ILE A 566 -19.77 14.23 -6.98
N CYS A 567 -20.53 13.60 -6.09
CA CYS A 567 -20.19 12.29 -5.55
C CYS A 567 -21.23 11.25 -6.00
N VAL A 568 -20.79 10.04 -6.34
CA VAL A 568 -21.65 8.93 -6.77
C VAL A 568 -21.42 7.74 -5.86
N LEU A 569 -22.51 7.12 -5.39
CA LEU A 569 -22.48 5.99 -4.49
C LEU A 569 -23.28 4.83 -5.08
N CYS A 570 -22.63 3.68 -5.30
CA CYS A 570 -23.32 2.47 -5.73
C CYS A 570 -24.32 1.98 -4.66
N THR A 571 -25.47 1.49 -5.11
CA THR A 571 -26.50 0.93 -4.24
C THR A 571 -26.20 -0.51 -3.85
N MET A 572 -26.58 -0.88 -2.64
CA MET A 572 -26.59 -2.27 -2.15
C MET A 572 -28.00 -2.86 -2.27
N LEU A 573 -28.07 -4.16 -2.59
CA LEU A 573 -29.34 -4.88 -2.58
C LEU A 573 -29.89 -4.97 -1.14
N LEU A 574 -31.12 -4.51 -0.97
CA LEU A 574 -31.88 -4.72 0.26
C LEU A 574 -32.33 -6.18 0.33
N ASP A 575 -32.27 -6.77 1.53
CA ASP A 575 -32.80 -8.11 1.73
C ASP A 575 -34.32 -8.05 1.56
N SER A 576 -34.86 -8.96 0.74
CA SER A 576 -36.29 -9.09 0.46
C SER A 576 -37.12 -9.46 1.67
#